data_AF-A0A969W127-F1
#
_entry.id   AF-A0A969W127-F1
#
_cell.length_a   1.000
_cell.length_b   1.000
_cell.length_c   1.000
_cell.angle_alpha   90.00
_cell.angle_beta   90.00
_cell.angle_gamma   90.00
#
_symmetry.space_group_name_H-M   'P 1'
#
loop_
_entity.id
_entity.type
_entity.pdbx_description
1 polymer ?
#
loop_
_entity_poly.entity_id
_entity_poly.type
_entity_poly.pdbx_seq_one_letter_code
_entity_poly.pdbx_strand_id
1 'polypeptide(L)'
;SVLKENQSQGFWSNQLANLTEKRNRQVRDAINKTARLVLNHCLEHHIGTVVFGWNKEQRQSINLGSKTNQNFVQIPTGRVKDRIAQLCEQYGLRFIETEESYTSKASFLDSDTLPTFGEKPEGWQESGKRVKRGLYRSKDGFKINADCNGAANILRKVAAKLGIDLGGVSRGALIAPLRFRLWTLQESPSFNKPSEARFV
;
A
#
# COMPACT_ATOMS: atom_id res chain seq x y z
N SER A 1 -7.76 24.53 14.41
CA SER A 1 -6.35 24.84 14.73
C SER A 1 -6.38 26.17 15.43
N VAL A 2 -5.85 26.26 16.66
CA VAL A 2 -5.87 27.47 17.49
C VAL A 2 -5.30 28.70 16.74
N LEU A 3 -4.33 28.47 15.84
CA LEU A 3 -3.70 29.51 15.02
C LEU A 3 -4.59 30.09 13.90
N LYS A 4 -5.74 29.47 13.60
CA LYS A 4 -6.73 29.96 12.63
C LYS A 4 -8.05 30.36 13.29
N GLU A 5 -8.12 30.29 14.61
CA GLU A 5 -9.31 30.63 15.37
C GLU A 5 -9.50 32.16 15.33
N ASN A 6 -10.71 32.63 14.99
CA ASN A 6 -11.05 34.05 14.78
C ASN A 6 -10.28 34.77 13.66
N GLN A 7 -9.71 34.05 12.70
CA GLN A 7 -9.00 34.64 11.55
C GLN A 7 -9.84 34.56 10.26
N SER A 8 -9.56 35.46 9.30
CA SER A 8 -10.26 35.47 8.01
C SER A 8 -10.00 34.19 7.20
N GLN A 9 -10.97 33.80 6.37
CA GLN A 9 -10.79 32.73 5.38
C GLN A 9 -9.61 33.11 4.47
N GLY A 10 -8.57 32.27 4.46
CA GLY A 10 -7.32 32.52 3.74
C GLY A 10 -6.16 33.05 4.59
N PHE A 11 -6.34 33.25 5.90
CA PHE A 11 -5.27 33.71 6.79
C PHE A 11 -4.00 32.84 6.69
N TRP A 12 -2.87 33.52 6.47
CA TRP A 12 -1.54 32.96 6.33
C TRP A 12 -0.56 33.73 7.20
N SER A 13 0.33 33.03 7.91
CA SER A 13 1.35 33.62 8.77
C SER A 13 2.67 32.88 8.64
N ASN A 14 3.79 33.52 9.00
CA ASN A 14 5.12 32.88 8.99
C ASN A 14 5.15 31.63 9.88
N GLN A 15 4.43 31.64 11.01
CA GLN A 15 4.29 30.48 11.88
C GLN A 15 3.53 29.33 11.18
N LEU A 16 2.44 29.64 10.47
CA LEU A 16 1.70 28.65 9.67
C LEU A 16 2.54 28.12 8.50
N ALA A 17 3.34 28.97 7.86
CA ALA A 17 4.26 28.59 6.80
C ALA A 17 5.32 27.60 7.31
N ASN A 18 5.98 27.92 8.44
CA ASN A 18 7.00 27.07 9.05
C ASN A 18 6.44 25.71 9.49
N LEU A 19 5.23 25.68 10.08
CA LEU A 19 4.57 24.43 10.46
C LEU A 19 4.22 23.58 9.24
N THR A 20 3.72 24.22 8.18
CA THR A 20 3.39 23.54 6.91
C THR A 20 4.65 22.99 6.24
N GLU A 21 5.74 23.76 6.23
CA GLU A 21 7.01 23.32 5.68
C GLU A 21 7.60 22.14 6.45
N LYS A 22 7.63 22.21 7.79
CA LYS A 22 8.08 21.10 8.65
C LYS A 22 7.29 19.82 8.36
N ARG A 23 5.97 19.93 8.27
CA ARG A 23 5.09 18.82 7.90
C ARG A 23 5.43 18.29 6.50
N ASN A 24 5.59 19.16 5.50
CA ASN A 24 5.93 18.76 4.14
C ASN A 24 7.27 18.02 4.06
N ARG A 25 8.27 18.45 4.84
CA ARG A 25 9.56 17.77 4.98
C ARG A 25 9.40 16.37 5.60
N GLN A 26 8.66 16.25 6.71
CA GLN A 26 8.38 14.96 7.35
C GLN A 26 7.63 13.99 6.42
N VAL A 27 6.65 14.50 5.68
CA VAL A 27 5.89 13.71 4.71
C VAL A 27 6.80 13.23 3.57
N ARG A 28 7.65 14.11 3.03
CA ARG A 28 8.63 13.75 1.99
C ARG A 28 9.62 12.69 2.48
N ASP A 29 10.13 12.84 3.69
CA ASP A 29 11.04 11.87 4.32
C ASP A 29 10.37 10.51 4.46
N ALA A 30 9.14 10.46 5.00
CA ALA A 30 8.38 9.22 5.14
C ALA A 30 8.13 8.52 3.79
N ILE A 31 7.79 9.28 2.73
CA ILE A 31 7.61 8.73 1.38
C ILE A 31 8.91 8.10 0.88
N ASN A 32 10.02 8.82 0.99
CA ASN A 32 11.32 8.33 0.51
C ASN A 32 11.80 7.10 1.28
N LYS A 33 11.67 7.09 2.61
CA LYS A 33 12.00 5.93 3.44
C LYS A 33 11.12 4.73 3.10
N THR A 34 9.82 4.94 2.95
CA THR A 34 8.88 3.86 2.57
C THR A 34 9.27 3.25 1.23
N ALA A 35 9.47 4.08 0.20
CA ALA A 35 9.83 3.60 -1.12
C ALA A 35 11.18 2.86 -1.09
N ARG A 36 12.18 3.38 -0.38
CA ARG A 36 13.47 2.69 -0.24
C ARG A 36 13.39 1.37 0.52
N LEU A 37 12.58 1.28 1.58
CA LEU A 37 12.39 0.00 2.29
C LEU A 37 11.85 -1.07 1.35
N VAL A 38 10.84 -0.72 0.53
CA VAL A 38 10.27 -1.65 -0.45
C VAL A 38 11.34 -2.06 -1.47
N LEU A 39 12.04 -1.10 -2.05
CA LEU A 39 13.04 -1.39 -3.09
C LEU A 39 14.24 -2.17 -2.56
N ASN A 40 14.75 -1.83 -1.38
CA ASN A 40 15.86 -2.55 -0.77
C ASN A 40 15.48 -4.00 -0.51
N HIS A 41 14.28 -4.24 0.02
CA HIS A 41 13.77 -5.60 0.20
C HIS A 41 13.66 -6.34 -1.14
N CYS A 42 13.16 -5.69 -2.19
CA CYS A 42 13.11 -6.32 -3.50
C CYS A 42 14.50 -6.68 -4.04
N LEU A 43 15.48 -5.80 -3.89
CA LEU A 43 16.83 -6.02 -4.39
C LEU A 43 17.57 -7.10 -3.58
N GLU A 44 17.44 -7.09 -2.26
CA GLU A 44 18.04 -8.08 -1.35
C GLU A 44 17.50 -9.50 -1.59
N HIS A 45 16.22 -9.62 -1.95
CA HIS A 45 15.56 -10.91 -2.20
C HIS A 45 15.39 -11.25 -3.69
N HIS A 46 16.08 -10.53 -4.58
CA HIS A 46 16.03 -10.76 -6.03
C HIS A 46 14.61 -10.74 -6.64
N ILE A 47 13.74 -9.88 -6.10
CA ILE A 47 12.37 -9.68 -6.59
C ILE A 47 12.39 -8.68 -7.75
N GLY A 48 12.12 -9.18 -8.96
CA GLY A 48 12.15 -8.36 -10.18
C GLY A 48 10.85 -7.60 -10.51
N THR A 49 9.75 -7.87 -9.81
CA THR A 49 8.43 -7.25 -10.10
C THR A 49 7.75 -6.77 -8.84
N VAL A 50 7.29 -5.51 -8.86
CA VAL A 50 6.48 -4.88 -7.82
C VAL A 50 5.08 -4.63 -8.37
N VAL A 51 4.07 -5.18 -7.71
CA VAL A 51 2.66 -4.94 -8.04
C VAL A 51 2.06 -3.97 -7.03
N PHE A 52 1.37 -2.93 -7.52
CA PHE A 52 0.74 -1.91 -6.70
C PHE A 52 -0.75 -1.79 -7.04
N GLY A 53 -1.61 -1.99 -6.04
CA GLY A 53 -3.05 -1.76 -6.17
C GLY A 53 -3.38 -0.28 -6.14
N TRP A 54 -4.13 0.22 -7.13
CA TRP A 54 -4.54 1.62 -7.20
C TRP A 54 -5.96 1.78 -7.71
N ASN A 55 -6.78 2.54 -6.98
CA ASN A 55 -8.10 2.99 -7.43
C ASN A 55 -8.10 4.52 -7.49
N LYS A 56 -8.29 5.10 -8.68
CA LYS A 56 -8.17 6.56 -8.91
C LYS A 56 -9.06 7.41 -7.99
N GLU A 57 -10.20 6.87 -7.55
CA GLU A 57 -11.19 7.57 -6.72
C GLU A 57 -11.21 7.15 -5.25
N GLN A 58 -10.22 6.36 -4.78
CA GLN A 58 -10.18 5.82 -3.41
C GLN A 58 -10.33 6.89 -2.31
N ARG A 59 -10.12 8.17 -2.61
CA ARG A 59 -10.14 9.30 -1.68
C ARG A 59 -11.34 10.24 -1.81
N GLN A 60 -12.05 10.21 -2.94
CA GLN A 60 -13.02 11.27 -3.27
C GLN A 60 -14.38 11.09 -2.59
N SER A 61 -14.66 9.91 -2.01
CA SER A 61 -15.96 9.66 -1.35
C SER A 61 -15.86 8.65 -0.21
N ILE A 62 -14.82 8.75 0.62
CA ILE A 62 -14.69 7.88 1.79
C ILE A 62 -15.71 8.32 2.83
N ASN A 63 -16.62 7.43 3.23
CA ASN A 63 -17.54 7.66 4.35
C ASN A 63 -17.12 6.80 5.56
N LEU A 64 -15.95 7.11 6.15
CA LEU A 64 -15.42 6.42 7.34
C LEU A 64 -15.54 7.28 8.62
N GLY A 65 -16.33 8.36 8.55
CA GLY A 65 -16.44 9.38 9.59
C GLY A 65 -15.39 10.48 9.49
N SER A 66 -15.74 11.68 9.93
CA SER A 66 -14.96 12.92 9.72
C SER A 66 -13.49 12.84 10.19
N LYS A 67 -13.25 12.31 11.38
CA LYS A 67 -11.90 12.15 11.96
C LYS A 67 -11.04 11.14 11.18
N THR A 68 -11.62 10.02 10.76
CA THR A 68 -10.92 8.97 9.99
C THR A 68 -10.60 9.46 8.58
N ASN A 69 -11.56 10.13 7.94
CA ASN A 69 -11.40 10.73 6.62
C ASN A 69 -10.28 11.75 6.62
N GLN A 70 -10.23 12.64 7.62
CA GLN A 70 -9.18 13.65 7.72
C GLN A 70 -7.78 13.02 7.81
N ASN A 71 -7.62 11.95 8.59
CA ASN A 71 -6.35 11.24 8.68
C ASN A 71 -6.01 10.49 7.38
N PHE A 72 -6.99 9.88 6.73
CA PHE A 72 -6.78 9.09 5.51
C PHE A 72 -6.45 9.96 4.29
N VAL A 73 -7.19 11.05 4.09
CA VAL A 73 -6.95 12.01 3.00
C VAL A 73 -5.55 12.63 3.11
N GLN A 74 -5.03 12.77 4.34
CA GLN A 74 -3.71 13.31 4.61
C GLN A 74 -2.54 12.36 4.32
N ILE A 75 -2.76 11.05 4.15
CA ILE A 75 -1.70 10.10 3.77
C ILE A 75 -1.43 10.27 2.28
N PRO A 76 -0.20 10.51 1.80
CA PRO A 76 0.10 10.78 0.39
C PRO A 76 0.37 9.50 -0.43
N THR A 77 -0.48 8.47 -0.33
CA THR A 77 -0.33 7.19 -1.05
C THR A 77 -0.02 7.33 -2.54
N GLY A 78 -0.57 8.33 -3.24
CA GLY A 78 -0.22 8.59 -4.65
C GLY A 78 1.26 8.94 -4.82
N ARG A 79 1.78 9.83 -3.98
CA ARG A 79 3.21 10.18 -3.99
C ARG A 79 4.10 9.00 -3.61
N VAL A 80 3.62 8.09 -2.76
CA VAL A 80 4.34 6.84 -2.45
C VAL A 80 4.39 5.94 -3.67
N LYS A 81 3.25 5.74 -4.36
CA LYS A 81 3.16 4.99 -5.61
C LYS A 81 4.13 5.54 -6.65
N ASP A 82 4.04 6.83 -6.94
CA ASP A 82 4.87 7.49 -7.94
C ASP A 82 6.36 7.35 -7.59
N ARG A 83 6.70 7.48 -6.29
CA ARG A 83 8.08 7.32 -5.84
C ARG A 83 8.59 5.89 -5.98
N ILE A 84 7.77 4.89 -5.68
CA ILE A 84 8.12 3.48 -5.87
C ILE A 84 8.31 3.20 -7.36
N ALA A 85 7.38 3.64 -8.22
CA ALA A 85 7.47 3.46 -9.66
C ALA A 85 8.76 4.06 -10.24
N GLN A 86 9.11 5.29 -9.85
CA GLN A 86 10.37 5.94 -10.24
C GLN A 86 11.60 5.14 -9.82
N LEU A 87 11.63 4.61 -8.59
CA LEU A 87 12.77 3.81 -8.14
C LEU A 87 12.80 2.45 -8.85
N CYS A 88 11.65 1.81 -9.08
CA CYS A 88 11.60 0.58 -9.85
C CYS A 88 12.23 0.78 -11.25
N GLU A 89 11.85 1.84 -11.95
CA GLU A 89 12.46 2.21 -13.23
C GLU A 89 13.98 2.42 -13.11
N GLN A 90 14.43 3.19 -12.11
CA GLN A 90 15.85 3.46 -11.88
C GLN A 90 16.69 2.20 -11.61
N TYR A 91 16.13 1.21 -10.91
CA TYR A 91 16.84 -0.02 -10.52
C TYR A 91 16.51 -1.21 -11.42
N GLY A 92 15.75 -1.03 -12.50
CA GLY A 92 15.42 -2.09 -13.46
C GLY A 92 14.38 -3.11 -12.95
N LEU A 93 13.56 -2.74 -11.95
CA LEU A 93 12.43 -3.55 -11.51
C LEU A 93 11.18 -3.22 -12.35
N ARG A 94 10.38 -4.25 -12.63
CA ARG A 94 9.09 -4.07 -13.29
C ARG A 94 8.06 -3.55 -12.28
N PHE A 95 7.47 -2.39 -12.54
CA PHE A 95 6.36 -1.87 -11.75
C PHE A 95 5.03 -2.10 -12.48
N ILE A 96 4.06 -2.70 -11.80
CA ILE A 96 2.73 -3.00 -12.36
C ILE A 96 1.66 -2.37 -11.48
N GLU A 97 0.90 -1.44 -12.04
CA GLU A 97 -0.30 -0.89 -11.42
C GLU A 97 -1.52 -1.73 -11.83
N THR A 98 -2.37 -2.10 -10.86
CA THR A 98 -3.63 -2.82 -11.11
C THR A 98 -4.77 -2.27 -10.25
N GLU A 99 -6.02 -2.43 -10.69
CA GLU A 99 -7.16 -1.97 -9.91
C GLU A 99 -7.45 -2.85 -8.69
N GLU A 100 -7.75 -2.23 -7.56
CA GLU A 100 -7.89 -2.87 -6.24
C GLU A 100 -9.37 -3.03 -5.82
N SER A 101 -10.31 -3.16 -6.76
CA SER A 101 -11.71 -3.37 -6.38
C SER A 101 -11.92 -4.72 -5.70
N TYR A 102 -12.67 -4.70 -4.58
CA TYR A 102 -13.08 -5.87 -3.78
C TYR A 102 -11.97 -6.72 -3.15
N THR A 103 -10.68 -6.39 -3.34
CA THR A 103 -9.54 -7.18 -2.84
C THR A 103 -9.48 -7.29 -1.31
N SER A 104 -10.02 -6.30 -0.59
CA SER A 104 -10.10 -6.29 0.88
C SER A 104 -11.32 -7.04 1.44
N LYS A 105 -12.27 -7.42 0.58
CA LYS A 105 -13.49 -8.14 0.93
C LYS A 105 -13.39 -9.62 0.55
N ALA A 106 -12.97 -9.90 -0.67
CA ALA A 106 -12.74 -11.24 -1.18
C ALA A 106 -11.70 -11.99 -0.34
N SER A 107 -11.91 -13.28 -0.14
CA SER A 107 -10.97 -14.14 0.55
C SER A 107 -9.94 -14.69 -0.42
N PHE A 108 -8.66 -14.42 -0.14
CA PHE A 108 -7.57 -15.03 -0.90
C PHE A 108 -7.53 -16.55 -0.69
N LEU A 109 -7.68 -17.01 0.55
CA LEU A 109 -7.58 -18.43 0.91
C LEU A 109 -8.71 -19.27 0.33
N ASP A 110 -9.90 -18.69 0.20
CA ASP A 110 -11.07 -19.38 -0.37
C ASP A 110 -11.14 -19.22 -1.90
N SER A 111 -10.13 -18.58 -2.50
CA SER A 111 -10.05 -18.31 -3.94
C SER A 111 -11.25 -17.58 -4.52
N ASP A 112 -11.85 -16.66 -3.75
CA ASP A 112 -13.00 -15.86 -4.19
C ASP A 112 -12.72 -15.18 -5.54
N THR A 113 -13.77 -15.04 -6.35
CA THR A 113 -13.69 -14.29 -7.61
C THR A 113 -13.45 -12.81 -7.31
N LEU A 114 -12.61 -12.18 -8.15
CA LEU A 114 -12.17 -10.80 -7.98
C LEU A 114 -12.73 -9.93 -9.11
N PRO A 115 -14.01 -9.52 -9.06
CA PRO A 115 -14.59 -8.68 -10.09
C PRO A 115 -13.91 -7.31 -10.15
N THR A 116 -13.94 -6.70 -11.32
CA THR A 116 -13.58 -5.29 -11.47
C THR A 116 -14.76 -4.42 -11.00
N PHE A 117 -14.52 -3.11 -10.83
CA PHE A 117 -15.60 -2.20 -10.46
C PHE A 117 -16.61 -2.10 -11.61
N GLY A 118 -17.90 -2.34 -11.33
CA GLY A 118 -18.97 -2.32 -12.34
C GLY A 118 -19.25 -3.67 -13.01
N GLU A 119 -18.32 -4.63 -12.96
CA GLU A 119 -18.49 -5.98 -13.51
C GLU A 119 -18.79 -7.01 -12.43
N LYS A 120 -19.39 -6.59 -11.31
CA LYS A 120 -19.75 -7.48 -10.22
C LYS A 120 -20.91 -8.38 -10.69
N PRO A 121 -20.75 -9.72 -10.71
CA PRO A 121 -21.85 -10.62 -11.06
C PRO A 121 -23.02 -10.49 -10.08
N GLU A 122 -24.23 -10.70 -10.58
CA GLU A 122 -25.41 -10.81 -9.74
C GLU A 122 -25.23 -11.95 -8.73
N GLY A 123 -25.55 -11.69 -7.45
CA GLY A 123 -25.35 -12.67 -6.38
C GLY A 123 -23.91 -12.85 -5.88
N TRP A 124 -22.92 -12.09 -6.39
CA TRP A 124 -21.56 -12.17 -5.85
C TRP A 124 -21.52 -11.80 -4.36
N GLN A 125 -20.92 -12.70 -3.57
CA GLN A 125 -20.67 -12.56 -2.15
C GLN A 125 -19.26 -13.03 -1.83
N GLU A 126 -18.57 -12.29 -0.96
CA GLU A 126 -17.35 -12.75 -0.33
C GLU A 126 -17.64 -13.96 0.58
N SER A 127 -16.76 -14.96 0.54
CA SER A 127 -16.89 -16.15 1.40
C SER A 127 -16.29 -15.92 2.79
N GLY A 128 -15.26 -15.08 2.87
CA GLY A 128 -14.64 -14.62 4.10
C GLY A 128 -15.16 -13.27 4.57
N LYS A 129 -14.61 -12.78 5.68
CA LYS A 129 -14.94 -11.44 6.21
C LYS A 129 -13.80 -10.77 6.94
N ARG A 130 -13.71 -9.46 6.78
CA ARG A 130 -12.85 -8.60 7.62
C ARG A 130 -13.49 -8.44 9.00
N VAL A 131 -12.87 -8.99 10.02
CA VAL A 131 -13.40 -8.94 11.40
C VAL A 131 -13.11 -7.59 12.04
N LYS A 132 -11.88 -7.10 11.90
CA LYS A 132 -11.43 -5.78 12.37
C LYS A 132 -10.19 -5.33 11.62
N ARG A 133 -9.70 -4.12 11.89
CA ARG A 133 -8.44 -3.63 11.32
C ARG A 133 -7.30 -4.62 11.59
N GLY A 134 -6.58 -5.01 10.54
CA GLY A 134 -5.48 -5.98 10.60
C GLY A 134 -5.89 -7.45 10.75
N LEU A 135 -7.19 -7.79 10.77
CA LEU A 135 -7.66 -9.17 10.95
C LEU A 135 -8.77 -9.54 9.94
N TYR A 136 -8.49 -10.54 9.12
CA TYR A 136 -9.42 -11.16 8.18
C TYR A 136 -9.66 -12.62 8.55
N ARG A 137 -10.87 -13.12 8.29
CA ARG A 137 -11.27 -14.51 8.55
C ARG A 137 -11.82 -15.15 7.28
N SER A 138 -11.26 -16.28 6.86
CA SER A 138 -11.76 -17.07 5.73
C SER A 138 -13.08 -17.77 6.06
N LYS A 139 -13.72 -18.40 5.06
CA LYS A 139 -14.91 -19.23 5.22
C LYS A 139 -14.70 -20.34 6.26
N ASP A 140 -13.57 -21.04 6.16
CA ASP A 140 -13.18 -22.12 7.07
C ASP A 140 -12.74 -21.65 8.47
N GLY A 141 -12.80 -20.34 8.73
CA GLY A 141 -12.48 -19.77 10.03
C GLY A 141 -11.00 -19.44 10.25
N PHE A 142 -10.14 -19.64 9.25
CA PHE A 142 -8.72 -19.28 9.34
C PHE A 142 -8.55 -17.77 9.46
N LYS A 143 -7.65 -17.35 10.34
CA LYS A 143 -7.38 -15.94 10.61
C LYS A 143 -6.05 -15.54 9.98
N ILE A 144 -6.08 -14.51 9.15
CA ILE A 144 -4.90 -13.93 8.50
C ILE A 144 -4.92 -12.41 8.66
N ASN A 145 -3.80 -11.77 8.34
CA ASN A 145 -3.75 -10.32 8.32
C ASN A 145 -4.58 -9.78 7.13
N ALA A 146 -5.38 -8.75 7.41
CA ALA A 146 -6.27 -8.16 6.39
C ALA A 146 -5.51 -7.45 5.26
N ASP A 147 -4.37 -6.83 5.56
CA ASP A 147 -3.55 -6.15 4.56
C ASP A 147 -2.80 -7.19 3.70
N CYS A 148 -2.33 -8.30 4.29
CA CYS A 148 -1.80 -9.44 3.54
C CYS A 148 -2.85 -10.08 2.62
N ASN A 149 -4.09 -10.27 3.08
CA ASN A 149 -5.19 -10.76 2.24
C ASN A 149 -5.42 -9.84 1.03
N GLY A 150 -5.48 -8.52 1.27
CA GLY A 150 -5.62 -7.52 0.20
C GLY A 150 -4.46 -7.58 -0.79
N ALA A 151 -3.21 -7.58 -0.31
CA ALA A 151 -2.01 -7.69 -1.14
C ALA A 151 -1.98 -8.96 -1.98
N ALA A 152 -2.36 -10.11 -1.40
CA ALA A 152 -2.40 -11.38 -2.11
C ALA A 152 -3.50 -11.39 -3.19
N ASN A 153 -4.65 -10.76 -2.95
CA ASN A 153 -5.70 -10.60 -3.96
C ASN A 153 -5.30 -9.64 -5.09
N ILE A 154 -4.60 -8.54 -4.79
CA ILE A 154 -4.00 -7.67 -5.81
C ILE A 154 -3.07 -8.49 -6.70
N LEU A 155 -2.21 -9.29 -6.08
CA LEU A 155 -1.27 -10.14 -6.80
C LEU A 155 -2.00 -11.17 -7.68
N ARG A 156 -3.09 -11.80 -7.20
CA ARG A 156 -3.93 -12.72 -8.00
C ARG A 156 -4.44 -12.11 -9.29
N LYS A 157 -4.89 -10.85 -9.25
CA LYS A 157 -5.38 -10.15 -10.46
C LYS A 157 -4.32 -10.01 -11.54
N VAL A 158 -3.07 -9.81 -11.13
CA VAL A 158 -1.94 -9.69 -12.06
C VAL A 158 -1.41 -11.06 -12.46
N ALA A 159 -1.34 -12.00 -11.51
CA ALA A 159 -0.87 -13.36 -11.76
C ALA A 159 -1.71 -14.07 -12.83
N ALA A 160 -3.04 -13.91 -12.79
CA ALA A 160 -3.93 -14.43 -13.82
C ALA A 160 -3.63 -13.88 -15.22
N LYS A 161 -3.23 -12.60 -15.32
CA LYS A 161 -2.88 -11.94 -16.60
C LYS A 161 -1.49 -12.33 -17.09
N LEU A 162 -0.55 -12.62 -16.17
CA LEU A 162 0.86 -12.86 -16.48
C LEU A 162 1.27 -14.33 -16.42
N GLY A 163 0.36 -15.25 -16.06
CA GLY A 163 0.67 -16.67 -15.88
C GLY A 163 1.64 -16.95 -14.73
N ILE A 164 1.63 -16.12 -13.68
CA ILE A 164 2.49 -16.29 -12.50
C ILE A 164 1.87 -17.31 -11.55
N ASP A 165 2.65 -18.30 -11.11
CA ASP A 165 2.23 -19.23 -10.07
C ASP A 165 2.29 -18.58 -8.67
N LEU A 166 1.20 -18.71 -7.91
CA LEU A 166 1.08 -18.21 -6.54
C LEU A 166 1.08 -19.33 -5.50
N GLY A 167 1.42 -20.57 -5.87
CA GLY A 167 1.49 -21.72 -4.96
C GLY A 167 2.43 -21.51 -3.75
N GLY A 168 3.41 -20.62 -3.86
CA GLY A 168 4.30 -20.23 -2.76
C GLY A 168 3.65 -19.32 -1.70
N VAL A 169 2.51 -18.69 -1.98
CA VAL A 169 1.80 -17.81 -1.03
C VAL A 169 0.93 -18.63 -0.10
N SER A 170 1.56 -19.19 0.94
CA SER A 170 0.87 -20.03 1.92
C SER A 170 0.13 -19.22 2.99
N ARG A 171 -0.78 -19.87 3.72
CA ARG A 171 -1.41 -19.33 4.93
C ARG A 171 -0.39 -18.77 5.93
N GLY A 172 0.77 -19.42 6.07
CA GLY A 172 1.84 -18.98 6.98
C GLY A 172 2.34 -17.56 6.66
N ALA A 173 2.53 -17.26 5.38
CA ALA A 173 2.98 -15.94 4.91
C ALA A 173 1.97 -14.82 5.20
N LEU A 174 0.69 -15.15 5.34
CA LEU A 174 -0.39 -14.17 5.49
C LEU A 174 -0.70 -13.82 6.96
N ILE A 175 -0.16 -14.55 7.95
CA ILE A 175 -0.49 -14.35 9.36
C ILE A 175 0.35 -13.23 10.00
N ALA A 176 1.64 -13.16 9.66
CA ALA A 176 2.61 -12.32 10.36
C ALA A 176 3.31 -11.36 9.38
N PRO A 177 2.65 -10.24 8.99
CA PRO A 177 3.30 -9.24 8.16
C PRO A 177 4.50 -8.62 8.87
N LEU A 178 5.54 -8.34 8.10
CA LEU A 178 6.66 -7.53 8.56
C LEU A 178 6.17 -6.11 8.86
N ARG A 179 6.50 -5.59 10.05
CA ARG A 179 6.09 -4.26 10.50
C ARG A 179 7.28 -3.32 10.56
N PHE A 180 7.27 -2.31 9.70
CA PHE A 180 8.28 -1.25 9.70
C PHE A 180 7.80 -0.03 10.49
N ARG A 181 8.65 0.45 11.40
CA ARG A 181 8.44 1.71 12.11
C ARG A 181 9.28 2.80 11.44
N LEU A 182 8.67 3.53 10.51
CA LEU A 182 9.37 4.54 9.68
C LEU A 182 10.15 5.59 10.50
N TRP A 183 9.61 5.99 11.65
CA TRP A 183 10.16 7.06 12.48
C TRP A 183 11.25 6.60 13.45
N THR A 184 11.46 5.30 13.60
CA THR A 184 12.54 4.74 14.44
C THR A 184 13.78 4.42 13.63
N LEU A 185 13.73 4.56 12.31
CA LEU A 185 14.90 4.43 11.44
C LEU A 185 15.80 5.66 11.65
N GLN A 186 16.92 5.44 12.36
CA GLN A 186 17.91 6.48 12.66
C GLN A 186 18.54 7.06 11.39
N GLU A 187 18.74 6.22 10.37
CA GLU A 187 19.22 6.63 9.06
C GLU A 187 18.23 6.25 7.96
N SER A 188 18.23 7.03 6.87
CA SER A 188 17.51 6.63 5.67
C SER A 188 18.15 5.35 5.12
N PRO A 189 17.38 4.29 4.80
CA PRO A 189 17.94 3.07 4.23
C PRO A 189 18.82 3.43 3.02
N SER A 190 20.11 3.15 3.10
CA SER A 190 21.10 3.45 2.07
C SER A 190 21.39 2.18 1.27
N PHE A 191 21.88 2.36 0.04
CA PHE A 191 22.42 1.25 -0.73
C PHE A 191 23.88 1.07 -0.36
N ASN A 192 24.26 -0.12 0.07
CA ASN A 192 25.56 -0.65 -0.32
C ASN A 192 25.37 -1.19 -1.73
N LYS A 193 26.06 -0.61 -2.72
CA LYS A 193 26.06 -1.17 -4.08
C LYS A 193 26.45 -2.65 -3.94
N PRO A 194 25.70 -3.61 -4.51
CA PRO A 194 26.25 -4.93 -4.69
C PRO A 194 27.50 -4.75 -5.55
N SER A 195 28.65 -5.18 -5.03
CA SER A 195 29.87 -5.38 -5.83
C SER A 195 29.47 -6.13 -7.10
N GLU A 196 29.89 -5.61 -8.25
CA GLU A 196 29.66 -6.13 -9.60
C GLU A 196 29.56 -7.66 -9.65
N ALA A 197 28.35 -8.20 -9.45
CA ALA A 197 28.04 -9.57 -9.81
C ALA A 197 27.70 -9.54 -11.29
N ARG A 198 28.74 -9.79 -12.09
CA ARG A 198 28.63 -10.02 -13.53
C ARG A 198 27.53 -11.04 -13.78
N PHE A 199 26.48 -10.61 -14.47
CA PHE A 199 25.57 -11.53 -15.14
C PHE A 199 26.37 -12.20 -16.26
N VAL A 200 26.69 -13.48 -16.08
CA VAL A 200 27.03 -14.43 -17.14
C VAL A 200 25.93 -15.48 -17.14
#